data_AF-C0W765-F1
#
_entry.id   AF-C0W765-F1
#
_cell.length_a   1.000
_cell.length_b   1.000
_cell.length_c   1.000
_cell.angle_alpha   90.00
_cell.angle_beta   90.00
_cell.angle_gamma   90.00
#
_symmetry.space_group_name_H-M   'P 1'
#
loop_
_entity.id
_entity.type
_entity.pdbx_description
1 polymer ?
#
loop_
_entity_poly.entity_id
_entity_poly.type
_entity_poly.pdbx_seq_one_letter_code
_entity_poly.pdbx_strand_id
1 'polypeptide(L)'
;MAGFVIGGLYQCLVIFGLHWAVIPIISQQIADPGYSPLNAIVSVSMIAQGGGALAIWINAKNVRVKRLAGPATISAMCGVTEPAMYGLNLKYGRVFITASIGEAVGGLLTGLFDVNMWGFIGAFVGFPSFVNPEGLNSSFTGFWIASVVTLVVSFVCTYFFGFKESDFETEKKVEKVRLGNREPVAR
;
A
#
# COMPACT_ATOMS: atom_id res chain seq x y z
N MET A 1 18.33 -3.29 -8.36
CA MET A 1 18.76 -2.47 -7.19
C MET A 1 17.98 -1.17 -7.06
N ALA A 2 17.81 -0.40 -8.14
CA ALA A 2 16.98 0.82 -8.12
C ALA A 2 15.55 0.60 -7.60
N GLY A 3 14.89 -0.50 -8.00
CA GLY A 3 13.53 -0.83 -7.53
C GLY A 3 13.38 -1.08 -6.03
N PHE A 4 14.44 -1.54 -5.34
CA PHE A 4 14.42 -1.70 -3.87
C PHE A 4 14.39 -0.35 -3.16
N VAL A 5 15.25 0.57 -3.61
CA VAL A 5 15.38 1.92 -3.06
C VAL A 5 14.14 2.75 -3.38
N ILE A 6 13.64 2.64 -4.63
CA ILE A 6 12.43 3.34 -5.07
C ILE A 6 11.21 2.80 -4.34
N GLY A 7 11.01 1.48 -4.23
CA GLY A 7 9.89 0.91 -3.47
C GLY A 7 9.94 1.27 -1.97
N GLY A 8 11.12 1.26 -1.35
CA GLY A 8 11.26 1.67 0.05
C GLY A 8 11.01 3.17 0.29
N LEU A 9 11.46 4.04 -0.62
CA LEU A 9 11.25 5.49 -0.54
C LEU A 9 9.86 5.92 -0.99
N TYR A 10 9.23 5.17 -1.91
CA TYR A 10 7.92 5.50 -2.46
C TYR A 10 6.88 5.57 -1.36
N GLN A 11 6.91 4.61 -0.43
CA GLN A 11 6.05 4.65 0.73
C GLN A 11 6.18 5.96 1.55
N CYS A 12 7.40 6.47 1.78
CA CYS A 12 7.58 7.77 2.45
C CYS A 12 6.92 8.90 1.64
N LEU A 13 7.09 8.91 0.32
CA LEU A 13 6.42 9.88 -0.57
C LEU A 13 4.89 9.78 -0.48
N VAL A 14 4.33 8.57 -0.31
CA VAL A 14 2.88 8.41 -0.20
C VAL A 14 2.34 9.04 1.08
N ILE A 15 3.00 8.89 2.23
CA ILE A 15 2.56 9.57 3.48
C ILE A 15 2.59 11.09 3.33
N PHE A 16 3.64 11.62 2.70
CA PHE A 16 3.78 13.06 2.50
C PHE A 16 2.91 13.61 1.36
N GLY A 17 2.13 12.75 0.67
CA GLY A 17 1.31 13.16 -0.48
C GLY A 17 2.11 13.48 -1.75
N LEU A 18 3.44 13.36 -1.73
CA LEU A 18 4.32 13.61 -2.88
C LEU A 18 4.17 12.57 -3.99
N HIS A 19 3.45 11.46 -3.75
CA HIS A 19 3.12 10.50 -4.80
C HIS A 19 2.35 11.14 -5.97
N TRP A 20 1.58 12.20 -5.72
CA TRP A 20 0.92 13.00 -6.78
C TRP A 20 1.92 13.70 -7.70
N ALA A 21 3.14 14.00 -7.24
CA ALA A 21 4.22 14.54 -8.09
C ALA A 21 4.88 13.46 -8.96
N VAL A 22 4.75 12.18 -8.61
CA VAL A 22 5.25 11.04 -9.39
C VAL A 22 4.30 10.68 -10.53
N ILE A 23 2.99 10.91 -10.35
CA ILE A 23 1.95 10.70 -11.37
C ILE A 23 2.27 11.34 -12.74
N PRO A 24 2.64 12.63 -12.86
CA PRO A 24 2.96 13.22 -14.15
C PRO A 24 4.23 12.63 -14.79
N ILE A 25 5.20 12.18 -13.99
CA ILE A 25 6.40 11.49 -14.47
C ILE A 25 6.01 10.13 -15.09
N ILE A 26 5.13 9.39 -14.42
CA ILE A 26 4.57 8.12 -14.93
C ILE A 26 3.81 8.37 -16.24
N SER A 27 2.97 9.41 -16.29
CA SER A 27 2.23 9.79 -17.49
C SER A 27 3.16 10.11 -18.65
N GLN A 28 4.27 10.83 -18.39
CA GLN A 28 5.27 11.13 -19.42
C GLN A 28 5.96 9.86 -19.95
N GLN A 29 6.31 8.91 -19.06
CA GLN A 29 6.91 7.64 -19.48
C GLN A 29 5.95 6.75 -20.29
N ILE A 30 4.65 6.79 -19.97
CA ILE A 30 3.62 6.11 -20.75
C ILE A 30 3.41 6.81 -22.11
N ALA A 31 3.60 8.12 -22.20
CA ALA A 31 3.53 8.84 -23.47
C ALA A 31 4.75 8.58 -24.37
N ASP A 32 5.95 8.47 -23.79
CA ASP A 32 7.21 8.16 -24.48
C ASP A 32 8.19 7.57 -23.45
N PRO A 33 8.62 6.30 -23.53
CA PRO A 33 8.59 5.34 -24.66
C PRO A 33 7.35 4.41 -24.76
N GLY A 34 6.28 4.64 -24.00
CA GLY A 34 5.06 3.82 -24.05
C GLY A 34 4.83 2.95 -22.80
N TYR A 35 5.85 2.82 -21.94
CA TYR A 35 5.82 1.97 -20.76
C TYR A 35 6.47 2.65 -19.56
N SER A 36 5.98 2.33 -18.35
CA SER A 36 6.53 2.87 -17.10
C SER A 36 6.86 1.77 -16.09
N PRO A 37 8.16 1.53 -15.80
CA PRO A 37 8.58 0.65 -14.71
C PRO A 37 8.29 1.28 -13.33
N LEU A 38 8.19 2.61 -13.25
CA LEU A 38 7.73 3.31 -12.05
C LEU A 38 6.30 2.91 -11.70
N ASN A 39 5.40 2.85 -12.69
CA ASN A 39 4.01 2.48 -12.45
C ASN A 39 3.85 1.02 -11.95
N ALA A 40 4.74 0.12 -12.40
CA ALA A 40 4.81 -1.24 -11.88
C ALA A 40 5.16 -1.27 -10.39
N ILE A 41 6.12 -0.44 -9.95
CA ILE A 41 6.47 -0.30 -8.53
C ILE A 41 5.29 0.26 -7.74
N VAL A 42 4.62 1.31 -8.24
CA VAL A 42 3.42 1.89 -7.60
C VAL A 42 2.33 0.83 -7.40
N SER A 43 2.03 0.03 -8.42
CA SER A 43 1.03 -1.03 -8.32
C SER A 43 1.36 -2.05 -7.24
N VAL A 44 2.62 -2.48 -7.17
CA VAL A 44 3.07 -3.46 -6.17
C VAL A 44 3.05 -2.86 -4.76
N SER A 45 3.30 -1.55 -4.64
CA SER A 45 3.18 -0.80 -3.38
C SER A 45 1.74 -0.84 -2.85
N MET A 46 0.74 -0.68 -3.71
CA MET A 46 -0.67 -0.78 -3.33
C MET A 46 -1.03 -2.19 -2.82
N ILE A 47 -0.48 -3.22 -3.46
CA ILE A 47 -0.65 -4.62 -3.05
C ILE A 47 0.04 -4.89 -1.72
N ALA A 48 1.22 -4.32 -1.48
CA ALA A 48 1.92 -4.40 -0.20
C ALA A 48 1.07 -3.79 0.94
N GLN A 49 0.44 -2.63 0.69
CA GLN A 49 -0.47 -2.00 1.66
C GLN A 49 -1.70 -2.87 1.95
N GLY A 50 -2.28 -3.47 0.91
CA GLY A 50 -3.37 -4.43 1.04
C GLY A 50 -2.96 -5.67 1.82
N GLY A 51 -1.76 -6.22 1.59
CA GLY A 51 -1.19 -7.34 2.34
C GLY A 51 -0.98 -7.03 3.82
N GLY A 52 -0.56 -5.80 4.14
CA GLY A 52 -0.47 -5.30 5.51
C GLY A 52 -1.86 -5.26 6.18
N ALA A 53 -2.85 -4.65 5.53
CA ALA A 53 -4.23 -4.61 6.04
C ALA A 53 -4.86 -6.01 6.19
N LEU A 54 -4.55 -6.93 5.26
CA LEU A 54 -4.98 -8.32 5.32
C LEU A 54 -4.41 -9.05 6.54
N ALA A 55 -3.14 -8.83 6.84
CA ALA A 55 -2.51 -9.38 8.04
C ALA A 55 -3.20 -8.88 9.32
N ILE A 56 -3.63 -7.62 9.34
CA ILE A 56 -4.43 -7.06 10.45
C ILE A 56 -5.77 -7.75 10.53
N TRP A 57 -6.46 -7.92 9.41
CA TRP A 57 -7.79 -8.51 9.41
C TRP A 57 -7.80 -9.94 9.95
N ILE A 58 -6.76 -10.74 9.62
CA ILE A 58 -6.61 -12.11 10.11
C ILE A 58 -6.19 -12.15 11.58
N ASN A 59 -5.20 -11.33 11.97
CA ASN A 59 -4.59 -11.42 13.30
C ASN A 59 -5.31 -10.58 14.38
N ALA A 60 -6.12 -9.59 14.00
CA ALA A 60 -6.84 -8.75 14.96
C ALA A 60 -7.88 -9.56 15.74
N LYS A 61 -7.67 -9.67 17.06
CA LYS A 61 -8.65 -10.24 18.01
C LYS A 61 -9.80 -9.28 18.30
N ASN A 62 -9.57 -7.96 18.19
CA ASN A 62 -10.59 -6.95 18.46
C ASN A 62 -11.59 -6.88 17.29
N VAL A 63 -12.86 -7.20 17.57
CA VAL A 63 -13.98 -7.17 16.63
C VAL A 63 -14.13 -5.82 15.92
N ARG A 64 -13.81 -4.72 16.59
CA ARG A 64 -13.90 -3.38 15.99
C ARG A 64 -12.84 -3.17 14.91
N VAL A 65 -11.59 -3.56 15.18
CA VAL A 65 -10.49 -3.46 14.21
C VAL A 65 -10.74 -4.40 13.04
N LYS A 66 -11.19 -5.63 13.31
CA LYS A 66 -11.49 -6.62 12.27
C LYS A 66 -12.60 -6.16 11.32
N ARG A 67 -13.63 -5.46 11.83
CA ARG A 67 -14.69 -4.85 11.00
C ARG A 67 -14.20 -3.72 10.09
N LEU A 68 -13.17 -2.96 10.49
CA LEU A 68 -12.55 -1.96 9.61
C LEU A 68 -11.53 -2.59 8.64
N ALA A 69 -10.78 -3.59 9.11
CA ALA A 69 -9.71 -4.20 8.34
C ALA A 69 -10.19 -5.00 7.12
N GLY A 70 -11.33 -5.69 7.23
CA GLY A 70 -11.93 -6.40 6.09
C GLY A 70 -12.20 -5.51 4.87
N PRO A 71 -13.06 -4.48 4.98
CA PRO A 71 -13.35 -3.59 3.85
C PRO A 71 -12.13 -2.78 3.40
N ALA A 72 -11.25 -2.37 4.32
CA ALA A 72 -10.02 -1.67 3.96
C ALA A 72 -9.07 -2.54 3.12
N THR A 73 -8.97 -3.83 3.44
CA THR A 73 -8.17 -4.79 2.66
C THR A 73 -8.74 -4.95 1.26
N ILE A 74 -10.06 -5.18 1.15
CA ILE A 74 -10.74 -5.33 -0.14
C ILE A 74 -10.56 -4.06 -0.98
N SER A 75 -10.74 -2.89 -0.37
CA SER A 75 -10.50 -1.59 -1.00
C SER A 75 -9.08 -1.47 -1.53
N ALA A 76 -8.07 -1.83 -0.73
CA ALA A 76 -6.67 -1.77 -1.15
C ALA A 76 -6.37 -2.75 -2.30
N MET A 77 -6.96 -3.95 -2.29
CA MET A 77 -6.86 -4.89 -3.40
C MET A 77 -7.51 -4.34 -4.68
N CYS A 78 -8.61 -3.60 -4.56
CA CYS A 78 -9.23 -2.89 -5.68
C CYS A 78 -8.47 -1.65 -6.14
N GLY A 79 -7.35 -1.29 -5.50
CA GLY A 79 -6.55 -0.12 -5.84
C GLY A 79 -6.91 1.16 -5.08
N VAL A 80 -7.81 1.08 -4.10
CA VAL A 80 -8.13 2.19 -3.20
C VAL A 80 -7.46 1.92 -1.86
N THR A 81 -6.24 2.42 -1.70
CA THR A 81 -5.39 2.14 -0.52
C THR A 81 -5.65 3.08 0.66
N GLU A 82 -6.40 4.16 0.47
CA GLU A 82 -6.68 5.17 1.51
C GLU A 82 -7.24 4.60 2.83
N PRO A 83 -8.28 3.74 2.83
CA PRO A 83 -8.80 3.18 4.09
C PRO A 83 -7.82 2.20 4.74
N ALA A 84 -6.97 1.52 3.97
CA ALA A 84 -5.96 0.62 4.50
C ALA A 84 -4.77 1.39 5.08
N MET A 85 -4.25 2.35 4.33
CA MET A 85 -3.08 3.12 4.70
C MET A 85 -3.38 4.02 5.91
N TYR A 86 -4.41 4.87 5.83
CA TYR A 86 -4.71 5.81 6.91
C TYR A 86 -5.52 5.18 8.03
N GLY A 87 -6.41 4.24 7.73
CA GLY A 87 -7.26 3.61 8.74
C GLY A 87 -6.54 2.58 9.61
N LEU A 88 -5.49 1.94 9.07
CA LEU A 88 -4.83 0.80 9.70
C LEU A 88 -3.31 0.92 9.71
N ASN A 89 -2.65 1.00 8.56
CA ASN A 89 -1.19 0.90 8.50
C ASN A 89 -0.49 2.07 9.21
N LEU A 90 -0.94 3.31 9.00
CA LEU A 90 -0.43 4.48 9.72
C LEU A 90 -0.86 4.51 11.19
N LYS A 91 -2.08 4.04 11.49
CA LYS A 91 -2.56 3.92 12.87
C LYS A 91 -1.66 3.00 13.69
N TYR A 92 -1.17 1.92 13.07
CA TYR A 92 -0.20 1.00 13.64
C TYR A 92 1.13 1.17 12.92
N GLY A 93 1.88 2.25 13.19
CA GLY A 93 3.09 2.61 12.46
C GLY A 93 4.14 1.50 12.26
N ARG A 94 4.12 0.43 13.07
CA ARG A 94 4.91 -0.80 12.83
C ARG A 94 4.48 -1.55 11.58
N VAL A 95 3.18 -1.67 11.33
CA VAL A 95 2.60 -2.25 10.11
C VAL A 95 3.03 -1.50 8.88
N PHE A 96 3.01 -0.17 8.96
CA PHE A 96 3.48 0.66 7.87
C PHE A 96 4.92 0.30 7.50
N ILE A 97 5.83 0.20 8.49
CA ILE A 97 7.23 -0.16 8.27
C ILE A 97 7.36 -1.59 7.71
N THR A 98 6.62 -2.57 8.24
CA THR A 98 6.69 -3.95 7.73
C THR A 98 6.11 -4.08 6.33
N ALA A 99 5.05 -3.32 6.01
CA ALA A 99 4.50 -3.25 4.66
C ALA A 99 5.46 -2.56 3.68
N SER A 100 6.19 -1.52 4.11
CA SER A 100 7.26 -0.88 3.32
C SER A 100 8.39 -1.85 2.98
N ILE A 101 8.73 -2.75 3.90
CA ILE A 101 9.74 -3.80 3.63
C ILE A 101 9.22 -4.74 2.54
N GLY A 102 7.94 -5.13 2.61
CA GLY A 102 7.29 -5.92 1.55
C GLY A 102 7.32 -5.20 0.20
N GLU A 103 7.00 -3.91 0.19
CA GLU A 103 7.06 -3.03 -0.99
C GLU A 103 8.47 -2.90 -1.56
N ALA A 104 9.51 -2.76 -0.72
CA ALA A 104 10.90 -2.71 -1.17
C ALA A 104 11.32 -4.02 -1.85
N VAL A 105 10.92 -5.17 -1.30
CA VAL A 105 11.16 -6.49 -1.92
C VAL A 105 10.37 -6.64 -3.22
N GLY A 106 9.13 -6.16 -3.23
CA GLY A 106 8.27 -6.15 -4.42
C GLY A 106 8.80 -5.29 -5.55
N GLY A 107 9.24 -4.06 -5.24
CA GLY A 107 9.88 -3.14 -6.17
C GLY A 107 11.23 -3.66 -6.66
N LEU A 108 11.98 -4.38 -5.82
CA LEU A 108 13.19 -5.07 -6.25
C LEU A 108 12.87 -6.16 -7.27
N LEU A 109 11.86 -6.99 -7.02
CA LEU A 109 11.43 -8.07 -7.91
C LEU A 109 10.91 -7.51 -9.24
N THR A 110 10.03 -6.52 -9.23
CA THR A 110 9.55 -5.89 -10.47
C THR A 110 10.68 -5.25 -11.27
N GLY A 111 11.65 -4.62 -10.59
CA GLY A 111 12.84 -4.08 -11.24
C GLY A 111 13.87 -5.13 -11.68
N LEU A 112 13.85 -6.35 -11.12
CA LEU A 112 14.73 -7.46 -11.53
C LEU A 112 14.15 -8.21 -12.73
N PHE A 113 12.82 -8.33 -12.78
CA PHE A 113 12.08 -9.00 -13.85
C PHE A 113 11.73 -8.07 -15.04
N ASP A 114 12.23 -6.83 -15.03
CA ASP A 114 11.94 -5.79 -16.04
C ASP A 114 10.43 -5.68 -16.34
N VAL A 115 9.63 -5.62 -15.27
CA VAL A 115 8.17 -5.56 -15.38
C VAL A 115 7.78 -4.15 -15.81
N ASN A 116 7.44 -4.02 -17.08
CA ASN A 116 6.99 -2.77 -17.68
C ASN A 116 5.45 -2.73 -17.74
N MET A 117 4.89 -1.61 -17.28
CA MET A 117 3.44 -1.39 -17.24
C MET A 117 3.04 -0.37 -18.32
N TRP A 118 2.07 -0.72 -19.15
CA TRP A 118 1.64 0.05 -20.33
C TRP A 118 0.35 0.85 -20.10
N GLY A 119 -0.41 0.51 -19.06
CA GLY A 119 -1.61 1.24 -18.64
C GLY A 119 -1.42 2.01 -17.33
N PHE A 120 -2.35 2.92 -17.06
CA PHE A 120 -2.33 3.82 -15.90
C PHE A 120 -3.07 3.27 -14.67
N ILE A 121 -3.85 2.20 -14.83
CA ILE A 121 -4.66 1.60 -13.75
C ILE A 121 -3.80 0.58 -13.00
N GLY A 122 -3.49 0.86 -11.73
CA GLY A 122 -2.70 -0.01 -10.86
C GLY A 122 -3.50 -0.98 -9.97
N ALA A 123 -2.80 -1.63 -9.04
CA ALA A 123 -3.32 -2.66 -8.13
C ALA A 123 -3.82 -3.95 -8.82
N PHE A 124 -4.52 -4.83 -8.09
CA PHE A 124 -4.98 -6.13 -8.59
C PHE A 124 -5.98 -5.99 -9.75
N VAL A 125 -6.77 -4.90 -9.76
CA VAL A 125 -7.70 -4.54 -10.84
C VAL A 125 -6.97 -4.01 -12.07
N GLY A 126 -5.77 -3.46 -11.88
CA GLY A 126 -4.88 -2.97 -12.92
C GLY A 126 -4.14 -4.03 -13.71
N PHE A 127 -4.38 -5.32 -13.47
CA PHE A 127 -3.73 -6.41 -14.20
C PHE A 127 -3.81 -6.32 -15.74
N PRO A 128 -4.87 -5.74 -16.37
CA PRO A 128 -4.91 -5.56 -17.83
C PRO A 128 -3.89 -4.52 -18.32
N SER A 129 -3.47 -3.58 -17.47
CA SER A 129 -2.46 -2.55 -17.78
C SER A 129 -1.05 -3.12 -17.95
N PHE A 130 -0.84 -4.38 -17.56
CA PHE A 130 0.41 -5.12 -17.77
C PHE A 130 0.36 -6.00 -19.02
N VAL A 131 -0.77 -6.04 -19.73
CA VAL A 131 -0.90 -6.74 -21.02
C VAL A 131 -0.32 -5.84 -22.11
N ASN A 132 0.76 -6.33 -22.73
CA ASN A 132 1.42 -5.66 -23.84
C ASN A 132 0.49 -5.70 -25.09
N PRO A 133 0.39 -4.63 -25.91
CA PRO A 133 -0.41 -4.64 -27.13
C PRO A 133 -0.01 -5.71 -28.17
N GLU A 134 1.21 -6.25 -28.07
CA GLU A 134 1.76 -7.27 -28.97
C GLU A 134 1.66 -8.72 -28.45
N GLY A 135 1.18 -8.95 -27.21
CA GLY A 135 0.94 -10.30 -26.67
C GLY A 135 1.23 -10.48 -25.17
N LEU A 136 0.80 -11.64 -24.63
CA LEU A 136 1.06 -12.11 -23.26
C LEU A 136 2.56 -12.42 -23.09
N ASN A 137 3.31 -11.43 -22.62
CA ASN A 137 4.75 -11.51 -22.42
C ASN A 137 5.15 -11.87 -20.97
N SER A 138 6.43 -12.19 -20.78
CA SER A 138 7.06 -12.51 -19.50
C SER A 138 6.83 -11.47 -18.38
N SER A 139 6.50 -10.22 -18.74
CA SER A 139 6.15 -9.15 -17.80
C SER A 139 4.80 -9.36 -17.08
N PHE A 140 3.84 -10.04 -17.71
CA PHE A 140 2.55 -10.35 -17.08
C PHE A 140 2.70 -11.42 -15.99
N THR A 141 3.47 -12.46 -16.29
CA THR A 141 3.84 -13.50 -15.31
C THR A 141 4.74 -12.94 -14.22
N GLY A 142 5.69 -12.06 -14.59
CA GLY A 142 6.55 -11.35 -13.64
C GLY A 142 5.77 -10.45 -12.68
N PHE A 143 4.74 -9.74 -13.16
CA PHE A 143 3.84 -8.94 -12.31
C PHE A 143 3.06 -9.80 -11.32
N TRP A 144 2.50 -10.93 -11.76
CA TRP A 144 1.78 -11.85 -10.86
C TRP A 144 2.69 -12.45 -9.80
N ILE A 145 3.90 -12.89 -10.18
CA ILE A 145 4.89 -13.41 -9.24
C ILE A 145 5.31 -12.31 -8.26
N ALA A 146 5.67 -11.13 -8.75
CA ALA A 146 6.08 -10.01 -7.90
C ALA A 146 4.94 -9.60 -6.96
N SER A 147 3.71 -9.51 -7.45
CA SER A 147 2.53 -9.15 -6.65
C SER A 147 2.24 -10.16 -5.55
N VAL A 148 2.26 -11.46 -5.89
CA VAL A 148 2.04 -12.54 -4.91
C VAL A 148 3.17 -12.57 -3.88
N VAL A 149 4.42 -12.48 -4.32
CA VAL A 149 5.57 -12.45 -3.40
C VAL A 149 5.51 -11.23 -2.50
N THR A 150 5.19 -10.05 -3.04
CA THR A 150 5.05 -8.81 -2.25
C THR A 150 3.93 -8.92 -1.23
N LEU A 151 2.78 -9.46 -1.64
CA LEU A 151 1.66 -9.70 -0.74
C LEU A 151 2.06 -10.65 0.37
N VAL A 152 2.72 -11.77 0.05
CA VAL A 152 3.18 -12.76 1.02
C VAL A 152 4.24 -12.16 1.96
N VAL A 153 5.23 -11.45 1.44
CA VAL A 153 6.29 -10.83 2.26
C VAL A 153 5.71 -9.75 3.15
N SER A 154 4.89 -8.84 2.62
CA SER A 154 4.21 -7.80 3.40
C SER A 154 3.31 -8.43 4.47
N PHE A 155 2.56 -9.48 4.12
CA PHE A 155 1.69 -10.20 5.04
C PHE A 155 2.49 -10.87 6.15
N VAL A 156 3.53 -11.65 5.82
CA VAL A 156 4.36 -12.38 6.78
C VAL A 156 5.13 -11.41 7.67
N CYS A 157 5.77 -10.38 7.11
CA CYS A 157 6.45 -9.36 7.90
C CYS A 157 5.46 -8.64 8.83
N THR A 158 4.28 -8.28 8.35
CA THR A 158 3.27 -7.62 9.19
C THR A 158 2.69 -8.56 10.24
N TYR A 159 2.54 -9.84 9.92
CA TYR A 159 2.02 -10.86 10.84
C TYR A 159 2.98 -11.13 12.00
N PHE A 160 4.28 -11.25 11.73
CA PHE A 160 5.30 -11.54 12.74
C PHE A 160 5.86 -10.30 13.45
N PHE A 161 6.06 -9.18 12.74
CA PHE A 161 6.72 -7.98 13.26
C PHE A 161 5.80 -6.75 13.35
N GLY A 162 4.67 -6.74 12.64
CA GLY A 162 3.79 -5.58 12.56
C GLY A 162 2.96 -5.32 13.82
N PHE A 163 2.82 -6.31 14.72
CA PHE A 163 1.96 -6.23 15.90
C PHE A 163 2.55 -6.88 17.15
N LYS A 164 2.44 -6.19 18.29
CA LYS A 164 2.37 -6.82 19.62
C LYS A 164 0.94 -6.66 20.12
N GLU A 165 0.39 -7.68 20.79
CA GLU A 165 -0.94 -7.62 21.42
C GLU A 165 -1.12 -6.40 22.35
N SER A 166 -0.02 -5.88 22.92
CA SER A 166 0.01 -4.66 23.73
C SER A 166 -0.39 -3.37 22.98
N ASP A 167 -0.32 -3.34 21.64
CA ASP A 167 -0.73 -2.18 20.85
C ASP A 167 -2.26 -2.07 20.71
N PHE A 168 -3.01 -3.15 21.00
CA PHE A 168 -4.48 -3.10 21.04
C PHE A 168 -5.04 -2.53 22.35
N GLU A 169 -4.26 -2.54 23.44
CA GLU A 169 -4.64 -1.94 24.72
C GLU A 169 -4.30 -0.44 24.79
N THR A 170 -3.39 0.02 23.93
CA THR A 170 -3.11 1.44 23.76
C THR A 170 -4.14 2.06 22.81
N GLU A 171 -5.44 1.90 23.09
CA GLU A 171 -6.32 3.04 22.87
C GLU A 171 -5.74 4.14 23.75
N LYS A 172 -4.86 4.98 23.18
CA LYS A 172 -4.66 6.33 23.69
C LYS A 172 -6.08 6.86 23.82
N LYS A 173 -6.63 6.82 25.04
CA LYS A 173 -7.73 7.68 25.47
C LYS A 173 -7.26 9.05 25.03
N VAL A 174 -7.75 9.50 23.87
CA VAL A 174 -7.78 10.92 23.58
C VAL A 174 -8.70 11.42 24.67
N GLU A 175 -8.08 11.85 25.77
CA GLU A 175 -8.77 12.59 26.80
C GLU A 175 -9.43 13.72 26.02
N LYS A 176 -10.76 13.63 25.88
CA LYS A 176 -11.54 14.70 25.27
C LYS A 176 -11.37 15.88 26.21
N VAL A 177 -10.31 16.66 26.00
CA VAL A 177 -10.16 17.96 26.64
C VAL A 177 -11.32 18.77 26.07
N ARG A 178 -12.38 18.85 26.87
CA ARG A 178 -13.57 19.64 26.59
C ARG A 178 -13.08 21.08 26.56
N LEU A 179 -12.77 21.58 25.36
CA LEU A 179 -12.35 22.97 25.14
C LEU A 179 -13.55 23.87 25.46
N GLY A 180 -13.62 24.27 26.73
CA GLY A 180 -14.51 25.30 27.26
C GLY A 180 -15.97 24.90 27.35
N ASN A 181 -16.52 24.91 28.57
CA ASN A 181 -17.90 25.34 28.75
C ASN A 181 -17.99 26.76 28.17
N ARG A 182 -18.47 26.91 26.94
CA ARG A 182 -19.02 28.20 26.53
C ARG A 182 -20.33 28.33 27.28
N GLU A 183 -20.29 29.02 28.41
CA GLU A 183 -21.50 29.53 29.03
C GLU A 183 -22.29 30.28 27.94
N PRO A 184 -23.59 29.99 27.75
CA PRO A 184 -24.38 30.78 26.85
C PRO A 184 -24.36 32.20 27.39
N VAL A 185 -23.81 33.13 26.60
CA VAL A 185 -23.84 34.57 26.88
C VAL A 185 -25.32 34.90 27.11
N ALA A 186 -25.67 35.15 28.37
CA ALA A 186 -27.00 35.58 28.77
C ALA A 186 -27.34 36.83 27.96
N ARG A 187 -28.46 36.77 27.24
CA ARG A 187 -29.00 37.86 26.45
C ARG A 187 -30.09 38.54 27.25
#